data_AF-A0A537VDZ2-F1
#
_entry.id   AF-A0A537VDZ2-F1
#
_cell.length_a   1.000
_cell.length_b   1.000
_cell.length_c   1.000
_cell.angle_alpha   90.00
_cell.angle_beta   90.00
_cell.angle_gamma   90.00
#
_symmetry.space_group_name_H-M   'P 1'
#
loop_
_entity.id
_entity.type
_entity.pdbx_description
1 polymer ?
#
loop_
_entity_poly.entity_id
_entity_poly.type
_entity_poly.pdbx_seq_one_letter_code
_entity_poly.pdbx_strand_id
1 'polypeptide(L)'
;MLASGEARRLVVRIDDLQAGMKALTDAGFDALMRDDTIRVVADPALAPIVTRVLAERGLYLAELRPEEADLERVFLELTRDPEQVSA
;
A
#
# COMPACT_ATOMS: atom_id res chain seq x y z
N MET A 1 -9.06 -21.19 7.22
CA MET A 1 -9.77 -20.34 6.25
C MET A 1 -8.81 -19.21 5.92
N LEU A 2 -8.26 -19.19 4.71
CA LEU A 2 -7.27 -18.18 4.33
C LEU A 2 -8.00 -16.83 4.31
N ALA A 3 -7.71 -15.96 5.28
CA ALA A 3 -8.03 -14.55 5.16
C ALA A 3 -7.52 -14.13 3.80
N SER A 4 -8.45 -13.78 2.91
CA SER A 4 -8.17 -13.38 1.53
C SER A 4 -7.01 -12.42 1.59
N GLY A 5 -5.84 -12.82 1.09
CA GLY A 5 -4.62 -12.03 1.22
C GLY A 5 -4.88 -10.67 0.59
N GLU A 6 -5.21 -9.68 1.42
CA GLU A 6 -5.34 -8.31 0.96
C GLU A 6 -3.97 -7.97 0.39
N ALA A 7 -3.93 -7.77 -0.93
CA ALA A 7 -2.72 -7.36 -1.60
C ALA A 7 -2.23 -6.09 -0.90
N ARG A 8 -1.13 -6.22 -0.16
CA ARG A 8 -0.54 -5.10 0.57
C ARG A 8 -0.14 -4.04 -0.45
N ARG A 9 -0.49 -2.79 -0.17
CA ARG A 9 -0.23 -1.66 -1.04
C ARG A 9 0.53 -0.58 -0.29
N LEU A 10 1.38 0.12 -1.02
CA LEU A 10 2.03 1.36 -0.59
C LEU A 10 1.38 2.52 -1.33
N VAL A 11 1.14 3.61 -0.61
CA VAL A 11 0.74 4.90 -1.17
C VAL A 11 1.99 5.77 -1.27
N VAL A 12 2.25 6.26 -2.47
CA VAL A 12 3.41 7.08 -2.83
C VAL A 12 2.92 8.44 -3.30
N ARG A 13 3.46 9.52 -2.74
CA ARG A 13 3.24 10.88 -3.23
C ARG A 13 4.56 11.52 -3.63
N ILE A 14 4.61 12.06 -4.83
CA ILE A 14 5.76 12.73 -5.46
C ILE A 14 5.24 13.86 -6.34
N ASP A 15 6.11 14.80 -6.70
CA ASP A 15 5.72 15.96 -7.52
C ASP A 15 5.36 15.56 -8.97
N ASP A 16 6.14 14.65 -9.57
CA ASP A 16 5.89 14.14 -10.93
C ASP A 16 5.37 12.70 -10.89
N LEU A 17 4.05 12.58 -10.76
CA LEU A 17 3.35 11.29 -10.70
C LEU A 17 3.56 10.45 -11.97
N GLN A 18 3.66 11.08 -13.14
CA GLN A 18 3.83 10.34 -14.40
C GLN A 18 5.24 9.75 -14.49
N ALA A 19 6.27 10.51 -14.11
CA ALA A 19 7.63 10.02 -14.07
C ALA A 19 7.81 8.91 -13.02
N GLY A 20 7.22 9.03 -11.84
CA GLY A 20 7.30 7.98 -10.83
C GLY A 20 6.52 6.73 -11.17
N MET A 21 5.34 6.88 -11.77
CA MET A 21 4.56 5.74 -12.26
C MET A 21 5.40 4.93 -13.27
N LYS A 22 6.05 5.61 -14.22
CA LYS A 22 6.97 4.98 -15.15
C LYS A 22 8.18 4.34 -14.47
N ALA A 23 8.79 5.02 -13.51
CA ALA A 23 9.94 4.51 -12.77
C ALA A 23 9.64 3.18 -12.06
N LEU A 24 8.48 3.11 -11.42
CA LEU A 24 8.02 1.95 -10.67
C LEU A 24 7.67 0.78 -11.58
N THR A 25 6.97 1.02 -12.69
CA THR A 25 6.69 -0.05 -13.68
C THR A 25 7.94 -0.56 -14.36
N ASP A 26 8.88 0.33 -14.71
CA ASP A 26 10.15 -0.07 -15.31
C ASP A 26 10.98 -0.93 -14.33
N ALA A 27 10.80 -0.72 -13.02
CA ALA A 27 11.41 -1.54 -11.96
C ALA A 27 10.63 -2.83 -11.65
N GLY A 28 9.53 -3.09 -12.34
CA GLY A 28 8.73 -4.31 -12.20
C GLY A 28 7.66 -4.26 -11.10
N PHE A 29 7.40 -3.10 -10.51
CA PHE A 29 6.28 -2.95 -9.59
C PHE A 29 4.96 -2.80 -10.36
N ASP A 30 3.91 -3.44 -9.86
CA ASP A 30 2.54 -3.14 -10.26
C ASP A 30 2.11 -1.86 -9.53
N ALA A 31 1.95 -0.78 -10.29
CA ALA A 31 1.64 0.53 -9.76
C ALA A 31 0.49 1.17 -10.56
N LEU A 32 -0.26 2.05 -9.90
CA LEU A 32 -1.45 2.67 -10.46
C LEU A 32 -1.60 4.08 -9.92
N MET A 33 -1.77 5.06 -10.81
CA MET A 33 -2.12 6.42 -10.40
C MET A 33 -3.58 6.48 -9.90
N ARG A 34 -3.78 7.10 -8.73
CA ARG A 34 -5.07 7.37 -8.11
C ARG A 34 -5.01 8.74 -7.45
N ASP A 35 -5.87 9.64 -7.93
CA ASP A 35 -5.95 11.02 -7.47
C ASP A 35 -4.57 11.72 -7.60
N ASP A 36 -3.98 12.14 -6.49
CA ASP A 36 -2.65 12.78 -6.39
C ASP A 36 -1.55 11.82 -5.89
N THR A 37 -1.78 10.51 -5.93
CA THR A 37 -0.86 9.48 -5.45
C THR A 37 -0.68 8.33 -6.43
N ILE A 38 0.37 7.54 -6.22
CA ILE A 38 0.61 6.27 -6.88
C ILE A 38 0.41 5.15 -5.85
N ARG A 39 -0.47 4.21 -6.15
CA ARG A 39 -0.65 2.99 -5.37
C ARG A 39 0.24 1.90 -5.95
N VAL A 40 1.10 1.32 -5.13
CA VAL A 40 2.06 0.28 -5.52
C VAL A 40 1.69 -1.01 -4.81
N VAL A 41 1.47 -2.09 -5.55
CA VAL A 41 1.26 -3.43 -4.97
C VAL A 41 2.61 -3.97 -4.52
N ALA A 42 2.89 -3.80 -3.22
CA ALA A 42 4.16 -4.18 -2.61
C ALA A 42 3.98 -4.35 -1.10
N ASP A 43 4.73 -5.30 -0.53
CA ASP A 43 4.83 -5.43 0.92
C ASP A 43 5.50 -4.18 1.52
N PRO A 44 5.06 -3.67 2.69
CA PRO A 44 5.69 -2.55 3.37
C PRO A 44 7.20 -2.71 3.60
N ALA A 45 7.70 -3.94 3.73
CA ALA A 45 9.13 -4.23 3.82
C ALA A 45 9.93 -3.80 2.57
N LEU A 46 9.26 -3.64 1.42
CA LEU A 46 9.86 -3.17 0.16
C LEU A 46 9.85 -1.64 0.02
N ALA A 47 9.32 -0.90 0.99
CA ALA A 47 9.33 0.56 1.00
C ALA A 47 10.72 1.18 0.73
N PRO A 48 11.84 0.67 1.32
CA PRO A 48 13.18 1.18 1.00
C PRO A 48 13.57 0.98 -0.48
N ILE A 49 13.10 -0.10 -1.11
CA ILE A 49 13.37 -0.38 -2.53
C ILE A 49 12.58 0.59 -3.41
N VAL A 50 11.31 0.83 -3.10
CA VAL A 50 10.46 1.82 -3.78
C VAL A 50 11.10 3.22 -3.71
N THR A 51 11.54 3.63 -2.52
CA THR A 51 12.28 4.90 -2.33
C THR A 51 13.53 4.96 -3.20
N ARG A 52 14.33 3.89 -3.22
CA ARG A 52 15.57 3.85 -4.01
C ARG A 52 15.30 4.00 -5.51
N VAL A 53 14.33 3.27 -6.04
CA VAL A 53 13.96 3.33 -7.47
C VAL A 53 13.57 4.74 -7.90
N LEU A 54 12.83 5.46 -7.06
CA LEU A 54 12.44 6.84 -7.34
C LEU A 54 13.65 7.79 -7.22
N ALA A 55 14.44 7.67 -6.16
CA ALA A 55 15.60 8.51 -5.91
C ALA A 55 16.69 8.35 -6.99
N GLU A 56 16.92 7.14 -7.49
CA GLU A 56 17.85 6.88 -8.61
C GLU A 56 17.45 7.60 -9.91
N ARG A 57 16.18 8.01 -10.03
CA ARG A 57 15.67 8.81 -11.14
C ARG A 57 15.52 10.30 -10.80
N GLY A 58 16.01 10.73 -9.64
CA GLY A 58 15.88 12.11 -9.16
C GLY A 58 14.47 12.48 -8.71
N LEU A 59 13.60 11.49 -8.47
CA LEU A 59 12.23 11.70 -7.98
C LEU A 59 12.21 11.56 -6.46
N TYR A 60 11.88 12.64 -5.77
CA TYR A 60 11.88 12.70 -4.32
C TYR A 60 10.47 12.51 -3.75
N LEU A 61 10.39 11.68 -2.71
CA LEU A 61 9.14 11.38 -2.00
C LEU A 61 8.67 12.58 -1.19
N ALA A 62 7.42 12.98 -1.40
CA ALA A 62 6.68 13.81 -0.46
C ALA A 62 6.04 12.94 0.64
N GLU A 63 5.63 11.71 0.30
CA GLU A 63 5.02 10.77 1.23
C GLU A 63 5.21 9.32 0.76
N LEU A 64 5.44 8.41 1.70
CA LEU A 64 5.41 6.96 1.48
C LEU A 64 4.83 6.29 2.72
N ARG A 65 3.69 5.62 2.57
CA ARG A 65 3.05 4.88 3.68
C ARG A 65 2.38 3.60 3.18
N PRO A 66 2.21 2.59 4.04
CA PRO A 66 1.24 1.54 3.77
C PRO A 66 -0.15 2.11 3.52
N GLU A 67 -0.87 1.55 2.56
CA GLU A 67 -2.31 1.79 2.46
C GLU A 67 -2.95 1.13 3.69
N GLU A 68 -3.53 1.95 4.57
CA GLU A 68 -4.25 1.44 5.74
C GLU A 68 -5.45 0.64 5.26
N ALA A 69 -5.64 -0.55 5.83
CA ALA A 69 -6.87 -1.29 5.63
C ALA A 69 -8.02 -0.47 6.23
N ASP A 70 -9.15 -0.37 5.50
CA ASP A 70 -10.35 0.29 6.01
C ASP A 70 -10.68 -0.27 7.40
N LEU A 71 -10.63 0.59 8.42
CA LEU A 71 -10.86 0.24 9.83
C LEU A 71 -12.26 -0.38 10.06
N GLU A 72 -13.18 -0.19 9.11
CA GLU A 72 -14.50 -0.81 9.09
C GLU A 72 -14.44 -2.35 8.99
N ARG A 73 -13.38 -2.92 8.40
CA ARG A 73 -13.16 -4.39 8.39
C ARG A 73 -12.62 -4.94 9.70
N VAL A 74 -11.70 -4.22 10.35
CA VAL A 74 -11.10 -4.67 11.63
C VAL A 74 -12.14 -4.70 12.75
N PHE A 75 -13.09 -3.76 12.73
CA PHE A 75 -14.14 -3.68 13.75
C PHE A 75 -15.05 -4.93 13.77
N LEU A 76 -15.33 -5.55 12.62
CA LEU A 76 -16.19 -6.74 12.53
C LEU A 76 -15.49 -8.05 12.91
N GLU A 77 -14.16 -8.11 12.88
CA GLU A 77 -13.42 -9.31 13.30
C GLU A 77 -13.32 -9.45 14.83
N LEU A 78 -13.35 -8.33 15.58
CA LEU A 78 -13.28 -8.32 17.04
C LEU A 78 -14.60 -8.69 17.76
N THR A 79 -15.74 -8.68 17.08
CA THR A 79 -17.07 -9.01 17.66
C THR A 79 -17.56 -10.41 17.35
N ARG A 80 -16.71 -11.31 16.83
CA ARG A 80 -17.04 -12.74 16.64
C ARG A 80 -16.50 -13.64 17.76
N ASP A 81 -16.35 -13.11 18.97
CA ASP A 81 -16.45 -13.97 20.15
C ASP A 81 -17.94 -14.15 20.45
N PRO A 82 -18.54 -15.32 20.14
CA PRO A 82 -19.84 -15.64 20.70
C PRO A 82 -19.63 -15.70 22.21
N GLU A 83 -20.21 -14.73 22.91
CA GLU A 83 -20.70 -14.90 24.26
C GLU A 83 -21.19 -16.34 24.43
N GLN A 84 -20.35 -17.19 25.03
CA GLN A 84 -20.80 -18.38 25.73
C GLN A 84 -21.57 -17.90 26.97
N VAL A 85 -22.75 -17.34 26.73
CA VAL A 85 -23.79 -17.23 27.74
C VAL A 85 -24.65 -18.46 27.53
N SER A 86 -24.34 -19.53 28.27
CA SER A 86 -25.19 -20.70 28.36
C SER A 86 -25.20 -21.21 29.81
N ALA A 87 -26.41 -21.17 30.36
CA ALA A 87 -26.94 -21.85 31.54
C ALA A 87 -26.53 -21.36 32.93
#